data_AF-A0A916VF56-F1
#
_entry.id   AF-A0A916VF56-F1
#
_cell.length_a   1.000
_cell.length_b   1.000
_cell.length_c   1.000
_cell.angle_alpha   90.00
_cell.angle_beta   90.00
_cell.angle_gamma   90.00
#
_symmetry.space_group_name_H-M   'P 1'
#
loop_
_entity.id
_entity.type
_entity.pdbx_description
1 polymer ?
#
loop_
_entity_poly.entity_id
_entity_poly.type
_entity_poly.pdbx_seq_one_letter_code
_entity_poly.pdbx_strand_id
1 'polypeptide(L)'
;MSDDLISRKALLEVIDISFIIPILKMNLRPEHEAVLKIREIIMNMPTAFDKEKVIEELKGQIELVSYNPMTAGRYIKKNRAIEIVEKGGIE
;
A
#
# COMPACT_ATOMS: atom_id res chain seq x y z
N MET A 1 3.14 5.42 -0.45
CA MET A 1 2.17 4.49 -1.10
C MET A 1 1.70 3.53 -0.01
N SER A 2 0.39 3.27 0.09
CA SER A 2 -0.16 2.42 1.16
C SER A 2 0.02 0.95 0.80
N ASP A 3 0.37 0.16 1.81
CA ASP A 3 0.89 -1.21 1.70
C ASP A 3 -0.25 -2.25 1.59
N ASP A 4 -1.27 -1.90 0.80
CA ASP A 4 -2.50 -2.65 0.65
C ASP A 4 -2.56 -3.30 -0.73
N LEU A 5 -3.07 -4.53 -0.83
CA LEU A 5 -3.28 -5.26 -2.09
C LEU A 5 -4.17 -4.48 -3.08
N ILE A 6 -5.05 -3.62 -2.56
CA ILE A 6 -5.73 -2.55 -3.28
C ILE A 6 -5.38 -1.27 -2.54
N SER A 7 -4.64 -0.35 -3.17
CA SER A 7 -4.27 0.94 -2.58
C SER A 7 -5.51 1.63 -2.00
N ARG A 8 -5.51 1.92 -0.68
CA ARG A 8 -6.59 2.68 -0.02
C ARG A 8 -6.90 3.97 -0.77
N LYS A 9 -5.86 4.61 -1.32
CA LYS A 9 -6.01 5.82 -2.16
C LYS A 9 -6.86 5.54 -3.40
N ALA A 10 -6.57 4.46 -4.13
CA ALA A 10 -7.35 4.09 -5.33
C ALA A 10 -8.79 3.74 -4.96
N LEU A 11 -9.01 3.04 -3.84
CA LEU A 11 -10.35 2.73 -3.36
C LEU A 11 -11.13 4.02 -2.98
N LEU A 12 -10.49 4.97 -2.31
CA LEU A 12 -11.10 6.25 -1.94
C LEU A 12 -11.40 7.13 -3.16
N GLU A 13 -10.60 7.05 -4.23
CA GLU A 13 -10.86 7.71 -5.51
C GLU A 13 -12.11 7.12 -6.21
N VAL A 14 -12.28 5.79 -6.17
CA VAL A 14 -13.47 5.12 -6.73
C VAL A 14 -14.74 5.44 -5.93
N ILE A 15 -14.64 5.60 -4.61
CA ILE A 15 -15.79 5.91 -3.75
C ILE A 15 -16.24 7.38 -3.88
N ASP A 16 -15.56 8.20 -4.70
CA ASP A 16 -15.83 9.61 -4.98
C ASP A 16 -16.44 10.40 -3.81
N ILE A 17 -15.71 10.42 -2.70
CA ILE A 17 -16.10 11.12 -1.47
C ILE A 17 -16.07 12.65 -1.69
N SER A 18 -15.43 13.11 -2.78
CA SER A 18 -15.31 14.54 -3.11
C SER A 18 -16.68 15.19 -3.37
N PHE A 19 -17.64 14.43 -3.91
CA PHE A 19 -19.01 14.87 -4.12
C PHE A 19 -19.80 15.03 -2.81
N ILE A 20 -19.38 14.35 -1.74
CA ILE A 20 -20.12 14.26 -0.47
C ILE A 20 -19.68 15.37 0.50
N ILE A 21 -18.42 15.81 0.45
CA ILE A 21 -17.88 16.88 1.32
C ILE A 21 -18.68 18.20 1.24
N PRO A 22 -19.13 18.69 0.06
CA PRO A 22 -19.99 19.86 -0.02
C PRO A 22 -21.38 19.62 0.58
N ILE A 23 -21.94 18.43 0.38
CA ILE A 23 -23.30 18.08 0.82
C ILE A 23 -23.36 17.91 2.36
N LEU A 24 -22.29 17.38 2.95
CA LEU A 24 -22.11 17.26 4.41
C LEU A 24 -22.17 18.61 5.16
N LYS A 25 -21.82 19.72 4.49
CA LYS A 25 -21.89 21.08 5.07
C LYS A 25 -23.30 21.67 5.07
N MET A 26 -24.26 21.08 4.36
CA MET A 26 -25.59 21.68 4.13
C MET A 26 -26.75 20.93 4.79
N ASN A 27 -26.64 19.63 5.07
CA ASN A 27 -27.47 18.85 6.01
C ASN A 27 -27.08 17.37 5.88
N LEU A 28 -26.76 16.72 6.99
CA LEU A 28 -26.46 15.29 7.06
C LEU A 28 -27.76 14.49 6.86
N ARG A 29 -27.98 13.96 5.65
CA ARG A 29 -28.97 12.90 5.43
C ARG A 29 -28.35 11.55 5.84
N PRO A 30 -29.15 10.53 6.20
CA PRO A 30 -28.64 9.23 6.64
C PRO A 30 -27.67 8.56 5.65
N GLU A 31 -27.82 8.80 4.35
CA GLU A 31 -26.91 8.24 3.33
C GLU A 31 -25.49 8.80 3.43
N HIS A 32 -25.33 10.03 3.94
CA HIS A 32 -24.00 10.64 4.15
C HIS A 32 -23.26 10.03 5.35
N GLU A 33 -23.99 9.61 6.39
CA GLU A 33 -23.40 8.92 7.55
C GLU A 33 -22.81 7.55 7.16
N ALA A 34 -23.51 6.83 6.27
CA ALA A 34 -23.03 5.55 5.76
C ALA A 34 -21.69 5.69 5.03
N VAL A 35 -21.52 6.75 4.22
CA VAL A 35 -20.26 6.97 3.50
C VAL A 35 -19.12 7.39 4.43
N LEU A 36 -19.39 8.20 5.46
CA LEU A 36 -18.39 8.52 6.48
C LEU A 36 -17.92 7.26 7.21
N LYS A 37 -18.86 6.37 7.56
CA LYS A 37 -18.55 5.10 8.22
C LYS A 37 -17.74 4.17 7.32
N ILE A 38 -18.06 4.10 6.02
CA ILE A 38 -17.26 3.35 5.04
C ILE A 38 -15.84 3.91 4.95
N ARG A 39 -15.68 5.24 4.88
CA ARG A 39 -14.36 5.88 4.86
C ARG A 39 -13.56 5.54 6.13
N GLU A 40 -14.19 5.62 7.29
CA GLU A 40 -13.56 5.27 8.56
C GLU A 40 -13.13 3.80 8.59
N ILE A 41 -13.98 2.87 8.15
CA ILE A 41 -13.65 1.45 8.03
C ILE A 41 -12.42 1.27 7.13
N ILE A 42 -12.39 1.89 5.95
CA ILE A 42 -11.27 1.78 5.00
C ILE A 42 -9.96 2.32 5.61
N MET A 43 -10.03 3.46 6.30
CA MET A 43 -8.86 4.07 6.94
C MET A 43 -8.34 3.27 8.13
N ASN A 44 -9.23 2.58 8.86
CA ASN A 44 -8.89 1.79 10.04
C ASN A 44 -8.62 0.31 9.74
N MET A 45 -8.88 -0.16 8.51
CA MET A 45 -8.50 -1.51 8.12
C MET A 45 -6.99 -1.69 8.28
N PRO A 46 -6.51 -2.81 8.81
CA PRO A 46 -5.07 -3.07 8.90
C PRO A 46 -4.46 -3.15 7.50
N THR A 47 -3.21 -2.69 7.35
CA THR A 47 -2.46 -2.95 6.11
C THR A 47 -2.16 -4.43 5.98
N ALA A 48 -2.07 -4.93 4.74
CA ALA A 48 -1.70 -6.33 4.49
C ALA A 48 -0.25 -6.61 4.89
N PHE A 49 0.63 -5.63 4.73
CA PHE A 49 2.00 -5.64 5.23
C PHE A 49 2.44 -4.23 5.65
N ASP A 50 3.59 -4.14 6.31
CA ASP A 50 4.25 -2.89 6.66
C ASP A 50 5.48 -2.75 5.75
N LYS A 51 5.41 -1.84 4.78
CA LYS A 51 6.45 -1.69 3.75
C LYS A 51 7.76 -1.21 4.36
N GLU A 52 7.71 -0.27 5.29
CA GLU A 52 8.89 0.22 6.00
C GLU A 52 9.59 -0.93 6.72
N LYS A 53 8.82 -1.79 7.40
CA LYS A 53 9.36 -3.00 8.04
C LYS A 53 9.90 -4.01 7.04
N VAL A 54 9.24 -4.23 5.90
CA VAL A 54 9.75 -5.12 4.83
C VAL A 54 11.07 -4.59 4.27
N ILE A 55 11.18 -3.28 4.05
CA ILE A 55 12.42 -2.64 3.56
C ILE A 55 13.53 -2.77 4.62
N GLU A 56 13.22 -2.60 5.90
CA GLU A 56 14.17 -2.80 7.00
C GLU A 56 14.71 -4.23 7.03
N GLU A 57 13.82 -5.23 6.98
CA GLU A 57 14.18 -6.65 6.94
C GLU A 57 15.06 -6.97 5.73
N LEU A 58 14.74 -6.44 4.54
CA LEU A 58 15.53 -6.62 3.32
C LEU A 58 16.92 -5.97 3.42
N LYS A 59 17.02 -4.78 4.02
CA LYS A 59 18.30 -4.10 4.26
C LYS A 59 19.17 -4.88 5.24
N GLY A 60 18.56 -5.53 6.23
CA GLY A 60 19.22 -6.39 7.22
C GLY A 60 19.76 -7.71 6.66
N GLN A 61 19.30 -8.17 5.49
CA GLN A 61 19.80 -9.41 4.88
C GLN A 61 21.22 -9.26 4.32
N ILE A 62 22.02 -10.33 4.44
CA ILE A 62 23.37 -10.40 3.86
C ILE A 62 23.27 -10.32 2.32
N GLU A 63 24.09 -9.47 1.71
CA GLU A 63 24.25 -9.43 0.26
C GLU A 63 25.50 -10.19 -0.15
N LEU A 64 25.31 -11.41 -0.66
CA LEU A 64 26.40 -12.19 -1.20
C LEU A 64 26.65 -11.77 -2.65
N VAL A 65 27.77 -11.10 -2.90
CA VAL A 65 28.26 -10.85 -4.26
C VAL A 65 28.83 -12.15 -4.78
N SER A 66 28.06 -12.87 -5.60
CA SER A 66 28.52 -14.10 -6.24
C SER A 66 29.07 -13.81 -7.64
N TYR A 67 30.38 -13.98 -7.80
CA TYR A 67 31.05 -13.92 -9.11
C TYR A 67 30.88 -15.22 -9.91
N ASN A 68 30.54 -16.31 -9.22
CA ASN A 68 30.23 -17.60 -9.81
C ASN A 68 29.14 -18.24 -8.92
N PRO A 69 27.86 -18.25 -9.34
CA PRO A 69 26.76 -18.69 -8.50
C PRO A 69 26.99 -20.13 -8.02
N MET A 70 27.31 -20.27 -6.73
CA MET A 70 27.55 -21.55 -6.04
C MET A 70 26.32 -22.47 -6.07
N THR A 71 25.15 -21.92 -6.40
CA THR A 71 23.87 -22.63 -6.53
C THR A 71 23.21 -22.20 -7.84
N ALA A 72 22.68 -23.16 -8.60
CA ALA A 72 21.87 -22.82 -9.77
C ALA A 72 20.60 -22.10 -9.28
N GLY A 73 20.42 -20.84 -9.67
CA GLY A 73 19.30 -20.03 -9.22
C GLY A 73 19.19 -18.70 -9.96
N ARG A 74 17.96 -18.15 -9.98
CA ARG A 74 17.72 -16.78 -10.42
C ARG A 74 17.79 -15.87 -9.20
N TYR A 75 18.72 -14.93 -9.20
CA TYR A 75 18.91 -13.98 -8.10
C TYR A 75 18.37 -12.61 -8.51
N ILE A 76 17.76 -11.91 -7.56
CA ILE A 76 17.40 -10.50 -7.68
C ILE A 76 18.37 -9.67 -6.85
N LYS A 77 18.88 -8.58 -7.40
CA LYS A 77 19.71 -7.64 -6.63
C LYS A 77 18.87 -7.06 -5.49
N LYS A 78 19.45 -6.92 -4.29
CA LYS A 78 18.73 -6.39 -3.11
C LYS A 78 18.07 -5.05 -3.39
N ASN A 79 18.80 -4.12 -4.02
CA ASN A 79 18.26 -2.81 -4.39
C ASN A 79 17.04 -2.92 -5.32
N ARG A 80 17.01 -3.91 -6.22
CA ARG A 80 15.87 -4.15 -7.09
C ARG A 80 14.67 -4.72 -6.33
N ALA A 81 14.90 -5.58 -5.34
CA ALA A 81 13.83 -6.07 -4.46
C ALA A 81 13.21 -4.92 -3.64
N ILE A 82 14.05 -4.04 -3.08
CA ILE A 82 13.61 -2.84 -2.35
C ILE A 82 12.78 -1.93 -3.27
N GLU A 83 13.26 -1.66 -4.48
CA GLU A 83 12.55 -0.82 -5.46
C GLU A 83 11.16 -1.39 -5.81
N ILE A 84 11.05 -2.71 -5.96
CA ILE A 84 9.75 -3.37 -6.21
C ILE A 84 8.79 -3.13 -5.04
N VAL A 85 9.28 -3.25 -3.81
CA VAL A 85 8.49 -3.00 -2.59
C VAL A 85 8.09 -1.53 -2.49
N GLU A 86 9.00 -0.60 -2.78
CA GLU A 86 8.71 0.85 -2.81
C GLU A 86 7.64 1.22 -3.83
N LYS A 87 7.66 0.58 -5.01
CA LYS A 87 6.67 0.76 -6.08
C LYS A 87 5.39 -0.05 -5.87
N GLY A 88 5.33 -0.89 -4.84
CA GLY A 88 4.19 -1.79 -4.59
C GLY A 88 3.97 -2.85 -5.68
N GLY A 89 5.00 -3.17 -6.48
CA GLY A 89 4.90 -4.13 -7.59
C GLY A 89 4.11 -3.66 -8.80
N ILE A 90 3.77 -2.37 -8.87
CA ILE A 90 3.10 -1.73 -10.01
C ILE A 90 4.18 -0.98 -10.81
N GLU A 91 4.16 -1.09 -12.15
CA GLU A 91 5.07 -0.35 -13.04
C GLU A 91 4.77 1.15 -13.07
#